data_AF-A0A2K5JUW2-F1
#
_entry.id   AF-A0A2K5JUW2-F1
#
_cell.length_a   1.000
_cell.length_b   1.000
_cell.length_c   1.000
_cell.angle_alpha   90.00
_cell.angle_beta   90.00
_cell.angle_gamma   90.00
#
_symmetry.space_group_name_H-M   'P 1'
#
loop_
_entity.id
_entity.type
_entity.pdbx_description
1 polymer ?
#
loop_
_entity_poly.entity_id
_entity_poly.type
_entity_poly.pdbx_seq_one_letter_code
_entity_poly.pdbx_strand_id
1 'polypeptide(L)' 'MTSFSTSAQCSTSDSACRISPGQFTVKEVMHYLGQYIMVKQLYDQQEQHMVYCGGDLLGELLGRQSFSVKDP' A
#
# COMPACT_ATOMS: atom_id res chain seq x y z
N MET A 1 8.75 9.58 47.86
CA MET A 1 7.96 10.80 47.58
C MET A 1 8.97 11.85 47.17
N THR A 2 9.05 12.41 45.96
CA THR A 2 8.12 12.64 44.85
C THR A 2 8.88 12.65 43.51
N SER A 3 8.16 12.26 42.47
CA SER A 3 8.44 12.33 41.03
C SER A 3 8.83 13.72 40.51
N PHE A 4 9.67 13.77 39.46
CA PHE A 4 9.44 14.64 38.29
C PHE A 4 9.99 14.02 37.00
N SER A 5 9.14 14.08 35.99
CA SER A 5 9.26 13.59 34.62
C SER A 5 10.29 14.38 33.82
N THR A 6 10.98 13.75 32.87
CA THR A 6 11.25 14.39 31.58
C THR A 6 11.29 13.34 30.47
N SER A 7 10.45 13.61 29.49
CA SER A 7 10.20 12.96 28.21
C SER A 7 11.44 12.50 27.45
N ALA A 8 11.45 11.23 27.04
CA ALA A 8 12.03 10.82 25.77
C ALA A 8 10.89 10.70 24.76
N GLN A 9 10.74 11.72 23.92
CA GLN A 9 9.82 11.72 22.79
C GLN A 9 10.48 11.06 21.57
N CYS A 10 9.63 10.31 20.86
CA CYS A 10 9.60 10.08 19.42
C CYS A 10 10.82 9.43 18.73
N SER A 11 10.59 8.29 18.10
CA SER A 11 11.08 8.07 16.73
C SER A 11 10.06 7.20 16.00
N THR A 12 9.29 7.90 15.18
CA THR A 12 8.48 7.46 14.04
C THR A 12 8.34 5.95 13.89
N SER A 13 7.09 5.50 14.05
CA SER A 13 6.58 4.30 13.39
C SER A 13 6.95 4.35 11.91
N ASP A 14 8.07 3.74 11.57
CA ASP A 14 8.39 3.30 10.22
C ASP A 14 7.42 2.14 9.95
N SER A 15 6.20 2.49 9.55
CA SER A 15 5.21 1.54 9.06
C SER A 15 5.62 0.99 7.69
N ALA A 16 6.90 0.77 7.45
CA ALA A 16 7.33 -0.31 6.58
C ALA A 16 7.05 -1.59 7.37
N CYS A 17 5.80 -2.07 7.28
CA CYS A 17 5.43 -3.41 7.72
C CYS A 17 6.56 -4.35 7.31
N ARG A 18 7.20 -5.00 8.30
CA ARG A 18 8.22 -6.01 8.00
C ARG A 18 7.51 -7.15 7.29
N ILE A 19 7.44 -7.06 5.96
CA ILE A 19 7.03 -8.17 5.12
C ILE A 19 8.20 -9.15 5.20
N SER A 20 8.13 -10.07 6.15
CA SER A 20 9.07 -11.19 6.22
C SER A 20 8.99 -11.91 4.87
N PRO A 21 10.12 -12.19 4.19
CA PRO A 21 10.10 -12.99 2.98
C PRO A 21 9.54 -14.37 3.33
N GLY A 22 8.29 -14.60 2.92
CA GLY A 22 7.50 -15.78 3.22
C GLY A 22 6.54 -16.07 2.07
N GLN A 23 5.92 -17.26 2.10
CA GLN A 23 4.87 -17.60 1.13
C GLN A 23 3.60 -16.84 1.48
N PHE A 24 3.09 -16.06 0.51
CA PHE A 24 1.79 -15.40 0.62
C PHE A 24 0.72 -16.23 -0.08
N THR A 25 -0.45 -16.30 0.53
CA THR A 25 -1.65 -16.78 -0.15
C THR A 25 -2.12 -15.74 -1.18
N VAL A 26 -2.85 -16.17 -2.21
CA VAL A 26 -3.43 -15.26 -3.21
C VAL A 26 -4.29 -14.17 -2.54
N LYS A 27 -5.05 -14.53 -1.49
CA LYS A 27 -5.87 -13.59 -0.74
C LYS A 27 -5.05 -12.47 -0.10
N GLU A 28 -3.90 -12.80 0.49
CA GLU A 28 -3.01 -11.81 1.11
C GLU A 28 -2.39 -10.90 0.04
N VAL A 29 -1.93 -11.48 -1.08
CA VAL A 29 -1.39 -10.70 -2.20
C VAL A 29 -2.41 -9.69 -2.70
N MET A 30 -3.65 -10.11 -2.94
CA MET A 30 -4.73 -9.22 -3.41
C MET A 30 -5.06 -8.14 -2.37
N HIS A 31 -5.02 -8.48 -1.08
CA HIS A 31 -5.24 -7.52 -0.01
C HIS A 31 -4.16 -6.44 0.02
N TYR A 32 -2.87 -6.81 -0.02
CA TYR A 32 -1.76 -5.86 -0.05
C TYR A 32 -1.74 -5.03 -1.32
N LEU A 33 -2.05 -5.65 -2.46
CA LEU A 33 -2.19 -4.93 -3.73
C LEU A 33 -3.28 -3.86 -3.66
N GLY A 34 -4.45 -4.19 -3.09
CA GLY A 34 -5.52 -3.22 -2.86
C GLY A 34 -5.11 -2.07 -1.94
N GLN A 35 -4.39 -2.36 -0.86
CA GLN A 35 -3.85 -1.32 0.04
C GLN A 35 -2.88 -0.39 -0.69
N TYR A 36 -1.98 -0.95 -1.50
CA TYR A 36 -1.00 -0.18 -2.27
C TYR A 36 -1.68 0.81 -3.22
N ILE A 37 -2.67 0.33 -4.00
CA ILE A 37 -3.46 1.16 -4.92
C ILE A 37 -4.18 2.29 -4.16
N MET A 38 -4.76 1.98 -3.01
CA MET A 38 -5.49 2.96 -2.18
C MET A 38 -4.55 4.02 -1.60
N VAL A 39 -3.44 3.61 -0.99
CA VAL A 39 -2.48 4.53 -0.36
C VAL A 39 -1.84 5.47 -1.37
N LYS A 40 -1.52 4.96 -2.57
CA LYS A 40 -0.97 5.76 -3.66
C LYS A 40 -2.02 6.52 -4.48
N GLN A 41 -3.31 6.31 -4.19
CA GLN A 41 -4.43 6.90 -4.92
C GLN A 41 -4.34 6.67 -6.44
N LEU A 42 -3.95 5.45 -6.84
CA LEU A 42 -3.85 5.09 -8.26
C LEU A 42 -5.22 4.83 -8.91
N TYR A 43 -6.30 4.85 -8.13
CA TYR A 43 -7.66 4.66 -8.61
C TYR A 43 -8.27 5.97 -9.12
N ASP A 44 -9.19 5.89 -10.07
CA ASP A 44 -9.98 7.04 -10.50
C ASP A 44 -11.02 7.42 -9.43
N GLN A 45 -11.18 8.71 -9.11
CA GLN A 45 -12.12 9.14 -8.07
C GLN A 45 -13.60 8.98 -8.46
N GLN A 46 -13.92 9.05 -9.76
CA GLN A 46 -15.28 8.91 -10.27
C GLN A 46 -15.57 7.45 -10.64
N GLU A 47 -14.60 6.77 -11.25
CA GLU A 47 -14.71 5.37 -11.65
C GLU A 47 -13.71 4.51 -10.87
N GLN A 48 -13.93 4.30 -9.57
CA GLN A 48 -12.97 3.61 -8.66
C GLN A 48 -12.53 2.20 -9.07
N HIS A 49 -13.17 1.59 -10.07
CA HIS A 49 -12.68 0.35 -10.66
C HIS A 49 -11.54 0.55 -11.67
N MET A 50 -11.33 1.76 -12.19
CA MET A 50 -10.20 2.09 -13.06
C MET A 50 -8.99 2.44 -12.20
N VAL A 51 -7.86 1.82 -12.52
CA VAL A 51 -6.56 2.08 -11.90
C VAL A 51 -5.60 2.59 -12.98
N TYR A 52 -4.99 3.75 -12.74
CA TYR A 52 -3.97 4.36 -13.59
C TYR A 52 -2.61 4.22 -12.91
N CYS A 53 -1.79 3.29 -13.41
CA CYS A 53 -0.49 2.92 -12.84
C CYS A 53 0.68 3.27 -13.76
N GLY A 54 0.47 4.09 -14.79
CA GLY A 54 1.53 4.58 -15.66
C GLY A 54 2.58 5.37 -14.88
N GLY A 55 3.85 4.98 -15.00
CA GLY A 55 4.95 5.55 -14.22
C GLY A 55 5.05 5.05 -12.78
N ASP A 56 4.23 4.07 -12.40
CA ASP A 56 4.34 3.34 -11.13
C ASP A 56 4.88 1.91 -11.38
N LEU A 57 5.57 1.35 -10.37
CA LEU A 57 6.06 -0.03 -10.38
C LEU A 57 4.97 -1.05 -10.71
N LEU A 58 3.72 -0.79 -10.30
CA LEU A 58 2.58 -1.65 -10.61
C LEU A 58 2.32 -1.71 -12.12
N GLY A 59 2.45 -0.59 -12.83
CA GLY A 59 2.27 -0.55 -14.29
C GLY A 59 3.40 -1.25 -15.03
N GLU A 60 4.64 -1.09 -14.55
CA GLU A 60 5.81 -1.81 -15.08
C GLU A 60 5.68 -3.33 -14.90
N LEU A 61 5.27 -3.78 -13.71
CA LEU A 61 5.07 -5.19 -13.39
C LEU A 61 3.97 -5.84 -14.25
N LEU A 62 2.87 -5.12 -14.47
CA LEU A 62 1.73 -5.61 -15.27
C LEU A 62 1.91 -5.40 -16.78
N GLY A 63 2.89 -4.59 -17.20
CA GLY A 63 3.07 -4.19 -18.59
C GLY A 63 1.90 -3.36 -19.14
N ARG A 64 1.20 -2.61 -18.29
CA ARG A 64 -0.01 -1.84 -18.63
C ARG A 64 0.03 -0.46 -17.98
N GLN A 65 -0.52 0.54 -18.66
CA GLN A 65 -0.66 1.90 -18.13
C GLN A 65 -1.91 2.06 -17.24
N SER A 66 -2.92 1.24 -17.48
CA SER A 66 -4.15 1.20 -16.70
C SER A 66 -4.85 -0.14 -16.83
N PHE A 67 -5.74 -0.43 -15.89
CA PHE A 67 -6.62 -1.61 -15.94
C PHE A 67 -7.93 -1.36 -15.19
N SER A 68 -8.94 -2.16 -15.50
CA SER A 68 -10.21 -2.19 -14.77
C SER A 68 -10.21 -3.37 -13.80
N VAL A 69 -10.50 -3.14 -12.52
CA VAL A 69 -10.64 -4.19 -11.50
C VAL A 69 -11.84 -5.11 -11.80
N LYS A 70 -12.81 -4.65 -12.62
CA LYS A 70 -13.95 -5.46 -13.05
C LYS A 70 -13.61 -6.47 -14.15
N ASP A 71 -12.47 -6.30 -14.83
CA ASP A 71 -12.03 -7.14 -15.94
C ASP A 71 -10.65 -7.75 -15.62
N PRO A 72 -10.63 -8.85 -14.83
CA PRO A 72 -9.41 -9.45 -14.30
C PRO A 72 -8.57 -10.18 -15.36
#